data_AF-A0A0J1LMT3-F1
#
_entry.id   AF-A0A0J1LMT3-F1
#
_cell.length_a   1.000
_cell.length_b   1.000
_cell.length_c   1.000
_cell.angle_alpha   90.00
_cell.angle_beta   90.00
_cell.angle_gamma   90.00
#
_symmetry.space_group_name_H-M   'P 1'
#
loop_
_entity.id
_entity.type
_entity.pdbx_description
1 polymer ?
#
loop_
_entity_poly.entity_id
_entity_poly.type
_entity_poly.pdbx_seq_one_letter_code
_entity_poly.pdbx_strand_id
1 'polypeptide(L)'
;MLRLVNSKEEIVDNIFSFTQALNETPRNPIFEQSGRFKCWYAYKDELNNEWCFGPSKYIGYAEISIDIYNKTYPELDGKITEKQLSKFSSDIDDITYSYLQNELFKLLSHAGRIPSKSAKIKIIEGVKKNMLTKKINYETSDECRFYYEDEKPSIVNISNFIRSDVGIKFDLQWGDSRYFVSLNKKTDFWYCEGIASYIKTGEKIDIAAFVKFHDNGDIDILGDKWFENGYNALWTASVCVSR
;
A
#
# COMPACT_ATOMS: atom_id res chain seq x y z
N MET A 1 -31.35 1.61 6.58
CA MET A 1 -31.03 1.67 5.14
C MET A 1 -29.65 2.30 5.01
N LEU A 2 -28.69 1.62 4.38
CA LEU A 2 -27.33 2.14 4.21
C LEU A 2 -27.32 3.27 3.18
N ARG A 3 -26.49 4.29 3.42
CA ARG A 3 -26.28 5.40 2.49
C ARG A 3 -25.39 4.92 1.34
N LEU A 4 -25.66 5.38 0.12
CA LEU A 4 -24.74 5.18 -1.00
C LEU A 4 -23.48 6.03 -0.82
N VAL A 5 -22.35 5.51 -1.30
CA VAL A 5 -21.10 6.28 -1.39
C VAL A 5 -21.29 7.54 -2.23
N ASN A 6 -20.66 8.63 -1.81
CA ASN A 6 -20.77 9.93 -2.48
C ASN A 6 -19.43 10.50 -2.98
N SER A 7 -18.34 9.78 -2.76
CA SER A 7 -16.99 10.23 -3.06
C SER A 7 -16.10 9.07 -3.50
N LYS A 8 -15.00 9.37 -4.21
CA LYS A 8 -14.04 8.35 -4.67
C LYS A 8 -13.29 7.73 -3.50
N GLU A 9 -13.04 8.52 -2.47
CA GLU A 9 -12.34 8.14 -1.26
C GLU A 9 -13.09 7.02 -0.53
N GLU A 10 -14.40 7.18 -0.30
CA GLU A 10 -15.24 6.13 0.31
C GLU A 10 -15.21 4.82 -0.50
N ILE A 11 -15.20 4.92 -1.83
CA ILE A 11 -15.14 3.76 -2.71
C ILE A 11 -13.79 3.05 -2.59
N VAL A 12 -12.69 3.80 -2.62
CA VAL A 12 -11.32 3.27 -2.48
C VAL A 12 -11.13 2.62 -1.11
N ASP A 13 -11.58 3.27 -0.04
CA ASP A 13 -11.50 2.72 1.32
C ASP A 13 -12.27 1.40 1.42
N ASN A 14 -13.46 1.32 0.81
CA ASN A 14 -14.24 0.10 0.77
C ASN A 14 -13.58 -1.01 -0.09
N ILE A 15 -13.00 -0.67 -1.24
CA ILE A 15 -12.26 -1.63 -2.09
C ILE A 15 -11.09 -2.23 -1.29
N PHE A 16 -10.34 -1.37 -0.59
CA PHE A 16 -9.24 -1.79 0.25
C PHE A 16 -9.72 -2.68 1.39
N SER A 17 -10.74 -2.23 2.14
CA SER A 17 -11.34 -2.98 3.26
C SER A 17 -11.81 -4.37 2.83
N PHE A 18 -12.44 -4.49 1.66
CA PHE A 18 -12.87 -5.78 1.12
C PHE A 18 -11.69 -6.70 0.82
N THR A 19 -10.66 -6.18 0.15
CA THR A 19 -9.45 -6.94 -0.20
C THR A 19 -8.74 -7.44 1.07
N GLN A 20 -8.57 -6.55 2.06
CA GLN A 20 -7.98 -6.90 3.34
C GLN A 20 -8.81 -7.97 4.07
N ALA A 21 -10.12 -7.80 4.16
CA ALA A 21 -10.99 -8.77 4.83
C ALA A 21 -10.96 -10.15 4.15
N LEU A 22 -10.84 -10.19 2.82
CA LEU A 22 -10.69 -11.43 2.05
C LEU A 22 -9.38 -12.14 2.39
N ASN A 23 -8.27 -11.41 2.46
CA ASN A 23 -6.96 -11.96 2.80
C ASN A 23 -6.89 -12.44 4.26
N GLU A 24 -7.49 -11.69 5.20
CA GLU A 24 -7.48 -12.03 6.62
C GLU A 24 -8.45 -13.17 6.98
N THR A 25 -9.63 -13.21 6.34
CA THR A 25 -10.70 -14.14 6.67
C THR A 25 -11.29 -14.86 5.44
N PRO A 26 -10.47 -15.55 4.64
CA PRO A 26 -10.88 -16.08 3.33
C PRO A 26 -12.03 -17.10 3.37
N ARG A 27 -12.29 -17.71 4.54
CA ARG A 27 -13.38 -18.69 4.76
C ARG A 27 -14.71 -18.05 5.16
N ASN A 28 -14.84 -16.72 5.15
CA ASN A 28 -16.11 -16.06 5.45
C ASN A 28 -17.19 -16.45 4.41
N PRO A 29 -18.45 -16.73 4.81
CA PRO A 29 -19.53 -17.13 3.90
C PRO A 29 -19.77 -16.17 2.71
N ILE A 30 -19.44 -14.90 2.86
CA ILE A 30 -19.56 -13.94 1.77
C ILE A 30 -18.50 -14.14 0.68
N PHE A 31 -17.29 -14.54 1.04
CA PHE A 31 -16.21 -14.82 0.10
C PHE A 31 -16.43 -16.15 -0.61
N GLU A 32 -17.17 -17.10 -0.01
CA GLU A 32 -17.64 -18.28 -0.73
C GLU A 32 -18.54 -17.93 -1.92
N GLN A 33 -19.23 -16.79 -1.84
CA GLN A 33 -20.10 -16.28 -2.91
C GLN A 33 -19.37 -15.37 -3.89
N SER A 34 -18.09 -15.04 -3.64
CA SER A 34 -17.32 -14.09 -4.45
C SER A 34 -17.26 -14.45 -5.93
N GLY A 35 -17.19 -15.75 -6.26
CA GLY A 35 -17.23 -16.22 -7.65
C GLY A 35 -18.55 -15.91 -8.39
N ARG A 36 -19.62 -15.55 -7.68
CA ARG A 36 -20.92 -15.17 -8.27
C ARG A 36 -21.06 -13.66 -8.47
N PHE A 37 -20.14 -12.85 -7.95
CA PHE A 37 -20.20 -11.40 -8.10
C PHE A 37 -19.91 -11.00 -9.55
N LYS A 38 -20.81 -10.18 -10.11
CA LYS A 38 -20.80 -9.83 -11.54
C LYS A 38 -19.99 -8.57 -11.84
N CYS A 39 -20.05 -7.56 -10.99
CA CYS A 39 -19.41 -6.27 -11.24
C CYS A 39 -18.37 -6.00 -10.17
N TRP A 40 -17.12 -5.94 -10.60
CA TRP A 40 -15.93 -5.69 -9.78
C TRP A 40 -15.32 -4.35 -10.12
N TYR A 41 -14.76 -3.69 -9.12
CA TYR A 41 -14.02 -2.45 -9.28
C TYR A 41 -12.62 -2.64 -8.72
N ALA A 42 -11.64 -2.25 -9.53
CA ALA A 42 -10.24 -2.34 -9.22
C ALA A 42 -9.70 -0.97 -8.81
N TYR A 43 -8.80 -0.98 -7.84
CA TYR A 43 -8.04 0.18 -7.39
C TYR A 43 -6.57 -0.24 -7.30
N LYS A 44 -5.66 0.57 -7.86
CA LYS A 44 -4.23 0.36 -7.70
C LYS A 44 -3.78 1.04 -6.42
N ASP A 45 -3.39 0.24 -5.44
CA ASP A 45 -2.69 0.73 -4.26
C ASP A 45 -1.25 1.06 -4.66
N GLU A 46 -1.04 2.31 -5.04
CA GLU A 46 0.26 2.79 -5.48
C GLU A 46 1.33 2.73 -4.38
N LEU A 47 0.95 2.64 -3.10
CA LEU A 47 1.90 2.52 -1.98
C LEU A 47 2.57 1.14 -1.97
N ASN A 48 1.78 0.08 -2.19
CA ASN A 48 2.26 -1.30 -2.20
C ASN A 48 2.46 -1.84 -3.63
N ASN A 49 2.11 -1.05 -4.65
CA ASN A 49 2.04 -1.43 -6.05
C ASN A 49 1.19 -2.69 -6.30
N GLU A 50 0.08 -2.81 -5.57
CA GLU A 50 -0.84 -3.95 -5.61
C GLU A 50 -2.23 -3.55 -6.09
N TRP A 51 -2.93 -4.49 -6.73
CA TRP A 51 -4.31 -4.29 -7.14
C TRP A 51 -5.29 -4.78 -6.08
N CYS A 52 -6.11 -3.86 -5.59
CA CYS A 52 -7.23 -4.15 -4.71
C CYS A 52 -8.53 -4.28 -5.52
N PHE A 53 -9.45 -5.12 -5.06
CA PHE A 53 -10.73 -5.37 -5.72
C PHE A 53 -11.89 -5.37 -4.74
N GLY A 54 -13.03 -4.82 -5.18
CA GLY A 54 -14.28 -4.87 -4.42
C GLY A 54 -15.50 -5.06 -5.33
N PRO A 55 -16.50 -5.84 -4.91
CA PRO A 55 -17.73 -6.00 -5.67
C PRO A 55 -18.66 -4.79 -5.51
N SER A 56 -19.45 -4.49 -6.55
CA SER A 56 -20.35 -3.32 -6.62
C SER A 56 -21.23 -3.15 -5.37
N LYS A 57 -21.88 -4.24 -4.94
CA LYS A 57 -22.77 -4.26 -3.77
C LYS A 57 -22.08 -3.97 -2.46
N TYR A 58 -20.79 -4.26 -2.33
CA TYR A 58 -20.04 -3.92 -1.13
C TYR A 58 -19.65 -2.44 -1.21
N ILE A 59 -18.87 -2.08 -2.22
CA ILE A 59 -18.21 -0.78 -2.26
C ILE A 59 -19.15 0.40 -2.50
N GLY A 60 -20.37 0.14 -2.98
CA GLY A 60 -21.34 1.17 -3.30
C GLY A 60 -22.10 1.77 -2.10
N TYR A 61 -21.90 1.22 -0.90
CA TYR A 61 -22.50 1.73 0.33
C TYR A 61 -21.42 2.32 1.26
N ALA A 62 -21.71 3.47 1.85
CA ALA A 62 -20.82 4.12 2.81
C ALA A 62 -20.80 3.38 4.16
N GLU A 63 -19.67 3.47 4.86
CA GLU A 63 -19.46 2.90 6.21
C GLU A 63 -19.77 1.39 6.28
N ILE A 64 -19.56 0.68 5.17
CA ILE A 64 -19.80 -0.75 5.10
C ILE A 64 -18.59 -1.51 5.66
N SER A 65 -18.87 -2.52 6.46
CA SER A 65 -17.89 -3.52 6.90
C SER A 65 -18.32 -4.91 6.44
N ILE A 66 -17.42 -5.89 6.53
CA ILE A 66 -17.75 -7.27 6.18
C ILE A 66 -18.88 -7.84 7.06
N ASP A 67 -18.95 -7.42 8.32
CA ASP A 67 -20.00 -7.85 9.26
C ASP A 67 -21.36 -7.22 8.92
N ILE A 68 -21.37 -5.93 8.58
CA ILE A 68 -22.58 -5.23 8.14
C ILE A 68 -23.07 -5.85 6.83
N TYR A 69 -22.15 -6.03 5.87
CA TYR A 69 -22.46 -6.61 4.58
C TYR A 69 -23.06 -8.00 4.70
N ASN A 70 -22.50 -8.89 5.54
CA ASN A 70 -23.04 -10.22 5.79
C ASN A 70 -24.49 -10.18 6.30
N LYS A 71 -24.79 -9.27 7.23
CA LYS A 71 -26.13 -9.15 7.83
C LYS A 71 -27.15 -8.57 6.84
N THR A 72 -26.75 -7.61 6.02
CA THR A 72 -27.68 -6.87 5.15
C THR A 72 -27.66 -7.35 3.70
N TYR A 73 -26.79 -8.29 3.31
CA TYR A 73 -26.60 -8.73 1.92
C TYR A 73 -27.88 -8.97 1.12
N PRO A 74 -28.94 -9.62 1.67
CA PRO A 74 -30.20 -9.84 0.94
C PRO A 74 -30.95 -8.55 0.58
N GLU A 75 -30.77 -7.49 1.37
CA GLU A 75 -31.46 -6.20 1.23
C GLU A 75 -30.71 -5.22 0.32
N LEU A 76 -29.46 -5.53 -0.06
CA LEU A 76 -28.62 -4.65 -0.87
C LEU A 76 -28.88 -4.83 -2.37
N ASP A 77 -29.12 -3.70 -3.04
CA ASP A 77 -29.41 -3.66 -4.47
C ASP A 77 -28.16 -3.25 -5.27
N GLY A 78 -27.63 -4.23 -6.01
CA GLY A 78 -26.48 -4.06 -6.89
C GLY A 78 -26.73 -3.07 -8.02
N LYS A 79 -27.97 -2.96 -8.51
CA LYS A 79 -28.31 -2.03 -9.60
C LYS A 79 -28.18 -0.57 -9.17
N ILE A 80 -28.58 -0.29 -7.93
CA ILE A 80 -28.48 1.07 -7.37
C ILE A 80 -27.01 1.42 -7.16
N THR A 81 -26.22 0.50 -6.59
CA THR A 81 -24.77 0.72 -6.40
C THR A 81 -24.05 0.89 -7.73
N GLU A 82 -24.36 0.09 -8.76
CA GLU A 82 -23.72 0.20 -10.07
C GLU A 82 -24.02 1.54 -10.74
N LYS A 83 -25.25 2.05 -10.65
CA LYS A 83 -25.62 3.37 -11.16
C LYS A 83 -24.88 4.51 -10.44
N GLN A 84 -24.59 4.34 -9.16
CA GLN A 84 -23.83 5.33 -8.41
C GLN A 84 -22.33 5.26 -8.75
N LEU A 85 -21.76 4.06 -8.76
CA LEU A 85 -20.34 3.81 -9.02
C LEU A 85 -19.93 4.17 -10.46
N SER A 86 -20.83 4.06 -11.43
CA SER A 86 -20.56 4.45 -12.82
C SER A 86 -20.16 5.92 -12.99
N LYS A 87 -20.48 6.78 -12.02
CA LYS A 87 -20.07 8.20 -12.00
C LYS A 87 -18.60 8.39 -11.65
N PHE A 88 -17.98 7.38 -11.05
CA PHE A 88 -16.62 7.43 -10.49
C PHE A 88 -15.64 6.49 -11.20
N SER A 89 -16.16 5.61 -12.06
CA SER A 89 -15.39 4.56 -12.72
C SER A 89 -15.20 4.79 -14.20
N SER A 90 -14.09 4.32 -14.73
CA SER A 90 -13.81 4.29 -16.17
C SER A 90 -13.90 2.86 -16.72
N ASP A 91 -14.30 2.76 -17.98
CA ASP A 91 -14.16 1.51 -18.73
C ASP A 91 -12.69 1.28 -19.09
N ILE A 92 -12.33 0.02 -19.36
CA ILE A 92 -10.94 -0.41 -19.60
C ILE A 92 -10.84 -1.13 -20.95
N ASP A 93 -9.66 -1.07 -21.55
CA ASP A 93 -9.33 -1.83 -22.76
C ASP A 93 -9.15 -3.32 -22.47
N ASP A 94 -9.15 -4.15 -23.53
CA ASP A 94 -9.07 -5.60 -23.43
C ASP A 94 -7.76 -6.12 -22.82
N ILE A 95 -6.64 -5.40 -23.02
CA ILE A 95 -5.33 -5.79 -22.48
C ILE A 95 -5.33 -5.58 -20.96
N THR A 96 -5.76 -4.38 -20.53
CA THR A 96 -5.91 -4.03 -19.12
C THR A 96 -6.92 -4.96 -18.44
N TYR A 97 -8.03 -5.27 -19.11
CA TYR A 97 -9.02 -6.22 -18.60
C TYR A 97 -8.42 -7.60 -18.36
N SER A 98 -7.70 -8.16 -19.33
CA SER A 98 -7.07 -9.48 -19.21
C SER A 98 -6.07 -9.54 -18.05
N TYR A 99 -5.26 -8.49 -17.89
CA TYR A 99 -4.33 -8.37 -16.78
C TYR A 99 -5.07 -8.31 -15.42
N LEU A 100 -6.05 -7.44 -15.27
CA LEU A 100 -6.82 -7.31 -14.02
C LEU A 100 -7.66 -8.56 -13.73
N GLN A 101 -8.10 -9.29 -14.75
CA GLN A 101 -8.80 -10.56 -14.58
C GLN A 101 -7.88 -11.60 -13.93
N ASN A 102 -6.60 -11.63 -14.29
CA ASN A 102 -5.61 -12.50 -13.66
C ASN A 102 -5.31 -12.08 -12.21
N GLU A 103 -5.20 -10.78 -11.94
CA GLU A 103 -5.02 -10.28 -10.57
C GLU A 103 -6.24 -10.58 -9.68
N LEU A 104 -7.46 -10.41 -10.21
CA LEU A 104 -8.68 -10.79 -9.52
C LEU A 104 -8.74 -12.31 -9.27
N PHE A 105 -8.30 -13.12 -10.23
CA PHE A 105 -8.18 -14.57 -10.04
C PHE A 105 -7.23 -14.92 -8.89
N LYS A 106 -6.05 -14.30 -8.84
CA LYS A 106 -5.09 -14.49 -7.73
C LYS A 106 -5.71 -14.12 -6.39
N LEU A 107 -6.40 -12.98 -6.30
CA LEU A 107 -7.08 -12.57 -5.07
C LEU A 107 -8.12 -13.61 -4.63
N LEU A 108 -9.04 -14.02 -5.53
CA LEU A 108 -10.11 -14.96 -5.18
C LEU A 108 -9.62 -16.38 -4.90
N SER A 109 -8.42 -16.74 -5.38
CA SER A 109 -7.80 -18.04 -5.08
C SER A 109 -7.57 -18.25 -3.58
N HIS A 110 -7.35 -17.18 -2.80
CA HIS A 110 -7.26 -17.25 -1.34
C HIS A 110 -8.53 -17.81 -0.69
N ALA A 111 -9.70 -17.52 -1.27
CA ALA A 111 -11.00 -18.05 -0.86
C ALA A 111 -11.39 -19.35 -1.58
N GLY A 112 -10.50 -19.93 -2.41
CA GLY A 112 -10.80 -21.10 -3.23
C GLY A 112 -11.92 -20.84 -4.25
N ARG A 113 -11.94 -19.63 -4.84
CA ARG A 113 -12.95 -19.19 -5.81
C ARG A 113 -12.31 -18.63 -7.08
N ILE A 114 -13.11 -18.56 -8.14
CA ILE A 114 -12.73 -18.08 -9.46
C ILE A 114 -13.77 -17.03 -9.89
N PRO A 115 -13.38 -15.93 -10.55
CA PRO A 115 -14.32 -14.96 -11.08
C PRO A 115 -15.30 -15.60 -12.07
N SER A 116 -16.55 -15.16 -12.10
CA SER A 116 -17.51 -15.67 -13.09
C SER A 116 -17.06 -15.32 -14.52
N LYS A 117 -17.40 -16.15 -15.50
CA LYS A 117 -17.16 -15.84 -16.94
C LYS A 117 -17.82 -14.53 -17.39
N SER A 118 -18.85 -14.09 -16.69
CA SER A 118 -19.59 -12.85 -16.94
C SER A 118 -19.16 -11.70 -16.03
N ALA A 119 -18.04 -11.84 -15.31
CA ALA A 119 -17.51 -10.78 -14.48
C ALA A 119 -17.13 -9.58 -15.35
N LYS A 120 -17.45 -8.39 -14.88
CA LYS A 120 -17.01 -7.11 -15.45
C LYS A 120 -16.08 -6.47 -14.45
N ILE A 121 -15.01 -5.85 -14.95
CA ILE A 121 -14.04 -5.13 -14.15
C ILE A 121 -14.02 -3.68 -14.64
N LYS A 122 -14.09 -2.73 -13.71
CA LYS A 122 -13.90 -1.30 -13.97
C LYS A 122 -12.81 -0.77 -13.07
N ILE A 123 -12.19 0.35 -13.45
CA ILE A 123 -11.17 1.00 -12.61
C ILE A 123 -11.79 2.21 -11.89
N ILE A 124 -11.46 2.35 -10.61
CA ILE A 124 -11.64 3.59 -9.85
C ILE A 124 -10.26 4.21 -9.69
N GLU A 125 -10.07 5.37 -10.31
CA GLU A 125 -8.90 6.21 -10.04
C GLU A 125 -9.16 7.02 -8.77
N GLY A 126 -8.23 6.97 -7.82
CA GLY A 126 -8.31 7.73 -6.58
C GLY A 126 -7.05 7.60 -5.75
N VAL A 127 -7.03 8.25 -4.59
CA VAL A 127 -5.98 8.09 -3.57
C VAL A 127 -6.67 7.77 -2.27
N LYS A 128 -6.25 6.71 -1.60
CA LYS A 128 -6.75 6.32 -0.28
C LYS A 128 -6.47 7.44 0.74
N LYS A 129 -7.47 7.89 1.49
CA LYS A 129 -7.28 8.86 2.58
C LYS A 129 -6.75 8.08 3.81
N ASN A 130 -5.46 8.22 4.11
CA ASN A 130 -4.77 7.85 5.35
C ASN A 130 -5.42 6.76 6.24
N MET A 131 -4.82 5.57 6.28
CA MET A 131 -5.02 4.61 7.38
C MET A 131 -4.34 5.13 8.66
N LEU A 132 -5.07 5.87 9.47
CA LEU A 132 -4.72 6.13 10.87
C LEU A 132 -5.90 5.80 11.76
N THR A 133 -5.77 4.72 12.53
CA THR A 133 -5.95 4.68 14.00
C THR A 133 -6.20 3.24 14.46
N LYS A 134 -5.14 2.53 14.84
CA LYS A 134 -5.25 1.55 15.92
C LYS A 134 -4.41 2.06 17.08
N LYS A 135 -5.08 2.33 18.20
CA LYS A 135 -4.50 2.87 19.42
C LYS A 135 -3.52 1.84 19.97
N ILE A 136 -2.22 2.13 19.89
CA ILE A 136 -1.17 1.32 20.50
C ILE A 136 -0.66 2.11 21.70
N ASN A 137 -0.79 1.51 22.89
CA ASN A 137 -0.16 2.02 24.10
C ASN A 137 1.32 1.65 24.05
N TYR A 138 2.20 2.59 24.42
CA TYR A 138 3.63 2.33 24.57
C TYR A 138 4.01 2.45 26.04
N GLU A 139 4.70 1.44 26.55
CA GLU A 139 5.67 1.60 27.64
C GLU A 139 7.04 1.77 26.99
N THR A 140 7.81 2.74 27.49
CA THR A 140 9.20 2.98 27.10
C THR A 140 10.05 1.75 27.43
N SER A 141 10.61 1.09 26.41
CA SER A 141 11.77 0.21 26.58
C SER A 141 12.75 0.39 25.43
N ASP A 142 14.03 0.48 25.76
CA ASP A 142 15.18 0.77 24.90
C ASP A 142 15.53 -0.32 23.86
N GLU A 143 14.56 -1.05 23.31
CA GLU A 143 14.83 -2.13 22.36
C GLU A 143 13.82 -2.16 21.20
N CYS A 144 14.29 -1.79 20.00
CA CYS A 144 13.57 -2.01 18.73
C CYS A 144 14.06 -3.30 18.08
N ARG A 145 13.19 -4.31 17.93
CA ARG A 145 13.41 -5.47 17.05
C ARG A 145 12.10 -6.03 16.50
N PHE A 146 12.01 -6.19 15.17
CA PHE A 146 11.46 -7.37 14.48
C PHE A 146 12.18 -7.55 13.13
N TYR A 147 12.48 -8.82 12.79
CA TYR A 147 13.45 -9.29 11.78
C TYR A 147 12.81 -9.90 10.52
N TYR A 148 13.58 -10.02 9.43
CA TYR A 148 13.75 -11.25 8.65
C TYR A 148 15.27 -11.55 8.53
N GLU A 149 15.65 -12.83 8.67
CA GLU A 149 17.03 -13.39 8.63
C GLU A 149 17.80 -12.89 7.39
N ASP A 150 19.05 -12.41 7.43
CA ASP A 150 20.24 -12.85 8.16
C ASP A 150 21.06 -11.67 8.71
N GLU A 151 21.77 -11.94 9.81
CA GLU A 151 22.74 -11.09 10.52
C GLU A 151 22.20 -9.77 11.10
N LYS A 152 22.43 -9.58 12.41
CA LYS A 152 22.01 -8.44 13.24
C LYS A 152 21.96 -7.12 12.42
N PRO A 153 20.83 -6.39 12.38
CA PRO A 153 20.78 -5.11 11.69
C PRO A 153 21.79 -4.19 12.37
N SER A 154 22.88 -3.90 11.69
CA SER A 154 23.82 -2.90 12.15
C SER A 154 23.04 -1.60 12.30
N ILE A 155 23.15 -0.99 13.46
CA ILE A 155 22.46 0.26 13.78
C ILE A 155 22.87 1.30 12.74
N VAL A 156 21.91 1.73 11.90
CA VAL A 156 22.10 2.79 10.91
C VAL A 156 21.67 4.10 11.54
N ASN A 157 22.61 5.01 11.77
CA ASN A 157 22.33 6.33 12.32
C ASN A 157 22.24 7.37 11.21
N ILE A 158 21.19 8.20 11.23
CA ILE A 158 21.06 9.37 10.33
C ILE A 158 21.42 10.65 11.08
N SER A 159 22.11 11.56 10.40
CA SER A 159 22.34 12.93 10.86
C SER A 159 22.28 13.93 9.69
N ASN A 160 22.25 15.23 9.99
CA ASN A 160 22.26 16.30 8.99
C ASN A 160 21.18 16.16 7.91
N PHE A 161 19.99 15.72 8.32
CA PHE A 161 18.89 15.49 7.40
C PHE A 161 18.33 16.80 6.84
N ILE A 162 18.31 16.89 5.51
CA ILE A 162 17.79 18.00 4.73
C ILE A 162 16.71 17.46 3.81
N ARG A 163 15.55 18.09 3.85
CA ARG A 163 14.43 17.83 2.93
C ARG A 163 14.20 19.02 2.02
N SER A 164 13.90 18.73 0.77
CA SER A 164 13.42 19.69 -0.22
C SER A 164 12.27 19.07 -1.02
N ASP A 165 11.59 19.85 -1.87
CA ASP A 165 10.52 19.34 -2.73
C ASP A 165 11.01 18.33 -3.78
N VAL A 166 12.31 18.37 -4.09
CA VAL A 166 12.94 17.55 -5.13
C VAL A 166 13.68 16.34 -4.58
N GLY A 167 13.78 16.18 -3.25
CA GLY A 167 14.51 15.07 -2.64
C GLY A 167 15.00 15.32 -1.21
N ILE A 168 15.77 14.37 -0.71
CA ILE A 168 16.38 14.39 0.63
C ILE A 168 17.89 14.18 0.55
N LYS A 169 18.59 14.75 1.52
CA LYS A 169 20.03 14.58 1.72
C LYS A 169 20.31 14.37 3.20
N PHE A 170 21.23 13.49 3.54
CA PHE A 170 21.58 13.21 4.93
C PHE A 170 22.89 12.45 5.03
N ASP A 171 23.47 12.44 6.22
CA ASP A 171 24.62 11.58 6.54
C ASP A 171 24.11 10.29 7.16
N LEU A 172 24.56 9.15 6.61
CA LEU A 172 24.26 7.80 7.07
C LEU A 172 25.51 7.18 7.68
N GLN A 173 25.43 6.71 8.92
CA GLN A 173 26.49 5.95 9.58
C GLN A 173 26.07 4.50 9.76
N TRP A 174 26.90 3.59 9.24
CA TRP A 174 26.74 2.15 9.35
C TRP A 174 28.05 1.56 9.89
N GLY A 175 28.06 1.18 11.18
CA GLY A 175 29.31 0.84 11.88
C GLY A 175 30.30 2.01 11.88
N ASP A 176 31.52 1.75 11.38
CA ASP A 176 32.60 2.75 11.22
C ASP A 176 32.55 3.49 9.86
N SER A 177 31.62 3.09 8.99
CA SER A 177 31.44 3.68 7.67
C SER A 177 30.44 4.83 7.74
N ARG A 178 30.76 5.93 7.05
CA ARG A 178 29.87 7.09 6.92
C ARG A 178 29.69 7.44 5.46
N TYR A 179 28.45 7.69 5.07
CA TYR A 179 28.04 8.00 3.72
C TYR A 179 27.27 9.31 3.70
N PHE A 180 27.53 10.13 2.69
CA PHE A 180 26.64 11.22 2.34
C PHE A 180 25.61 10.70 1.33
N VAL A 181 24.35 10.69 1.73
CA VAL A 181 23.24 10.21 0.92
C VAL A 181 22.55 11.40 0.26
N SER A 182 22.34 11.30 -1.06
CA SER A 182 21.55 12.24 -1.83
C SER A 182 20.54 11.48 -2.67
N LEU A 183 19.26 11.59 -2.32
CA LEU A 183 18.15 10.92 -2.96
C LEU A 183 17.22 11.95 -3.61
N ASN A 184 16.93 11.77 -4.90
CA ASN A 184 16.03 12.64 -5.65
C ASN A 184 14.68 11.96 -5.80
N LYS A 185 13.60 12.70 -5.52
CA LYS A 185 12.22 12.23 -5.66
C LYS A 185 11.93 11.93 -7.13
N LYS A 186 11.42 10.73 -7.41
CA LYS A 186 11.03 10.27 -8.76
C LYS A 186 9.53 10.16 -8.95
N THR A 187 8.82 9.84 -7.87
CA THR A 187 7.37 9.65 -7.90
C THR A 187 6.71 10.46 -6.78
N ASP A 188 5.40 10.68 -6.90
CA ASP A 188 4.64 11.37 -5.86
C ASP A 188 4.58 10.62 -4.53
N PHE A 189 4.80 9.29 -4.55
CA PHE A 189 4.92 8.42 -3.38
C PHE A 189 6.30 8.46 -2.72
N TRP A 190 7.14 9.43 -3.08
CA TRP A 190 8.48 9.59 -2.51
C TRP A 190 9.37 8.35 -2.67
N TYR A 191 9.15 7.60 -3.76
CA TYR A 191 10.19 6.74 -4.29
C TYR A 191 11.32 7.64 -4.80
N CYS A 192 12.51 7.43 -4.26
CA CYS A 192 13.68 8.24 -4.56
C CYS A 192 14.82 7.38 -5.08
N GLU A 193 15.57 7.93 -6.01
CA GLU A 193 16.80 7.31 -6.52
C GLU A 193 17.96 8.30 -6.36
N GLY A 194 19.15 7.77 -6.12
CA GLY A 194 20.30 8.61 -5.93
C GLY A 194 21.56 7.85 -5.55
N ILE A 195 22.42 8.53 -4.81
CA ILE A 195 23.78 8.07 -4.57
C ILE A 195 24.09 8.17 -3.07
N ALA A 196 24.66 7.10 -2.51
CA ALA A 196 25.41 7.15 -1.26
C ALA A 196 26.90 7.30 -1.59
N SER A 197 27.53 8.37 -1.10
CA SER A 197 28.96 8.63 -1.30
C SER A 197 29.71 8.33 -0.01
N TYR A 198 30.60 7.34 -0.02
CA TYR A 198 31.41 7.01 1.15
C TYR A 198 32.34 8.19 1.49
N ILE A 199 32.21 8.75 2.70
CA ILE A 199 32.85 10.03 3.06
C ILE A 199 34.39 9.91 3.03
N LYS A 200 34.95 8.75 3.36
CA LYS A 200 36.42 8.56 3.41
C LYS A 200 37.06 8.48 2.03
N THR A 201 36.45 7.78 1.09
CA THR A 201 37.07 7.50 -0.23
C THR A 201 36.42 8.24 -1.39
N GLY A 202 35.20 8.75 -1.20
CA GLY A 202 34.37 9.33 -2.26
C GLY A 202 33.71 8.29 -3.18
N GLU A 203 33.84 7.00 -2.88
CA GLU A 203 33.19 5.93 -3.63
C GLU A 203 31.67 6.11 -3.63
N LYS A 204 31.04 5.82 -4.77
CA LYS A 204 29.62 6.09 -5.00
C LYS A 204 28.86 4.80 -5.20
N ILE A 205 27.76 4.67 -4.48
CA ILE A 205 26.87 3.52 -4.52
C ILE A 205 25.51 4.02 -5.02
N ASP A 206 25.02 3.39 -6.08
CA ASP A 206 23.66 3.64 -6.54
C ASP A 206 22.66 3.05 -5.54
N ILE A 207 21.76 3.90 -5.08
CA ILE A 207 20.75 3.55 -4.09
C ILE A 207 19.36 3.99 -4.54
N ALA A 208 18.37 3.28 -4.04
CA ALA A 208 16.96 3.65 -4.16
C ALA A 208 16.25 3.35 -2.83
N ALA A 209 15.23 4.14 -2.54
CA ALA A 209 14.46 4.02 -1.30
C ALA A 209 13.07 4.64 -1.43
N PHE A 210 12.13 4.07 -0.67
CA PHE A 210 10.87 4.73 -0.35
C PHE A 210 11.03 5.57 0.90
N VAL A 211 10.64 6.85 0.83
CA VAL A 211 10.68 7.75 1.98
C VAL A 211 9.26 7.99 2.49
N LYS A 212 8.98 7.54 3.71
CA LYS A 212 7.70 7.74 4.39
C LYS A 212 7.84 8.87 5.39
N PHE A 213 6.99 9.88 5.25
CA PHE A 213 6.89 10.96 6.22
C PHE A 213 5.68 10.69 7.10
N HIS A 214 5.90 10.67 8.40
CA HIS A 214 4.87 10.43 9.39
C HIS A 214 4.31 11.76 9.93
N ASP A 215 3.07 11.73 10.39
CA ASP A 215 2.38 12.91 10.91
C ASP A 215 3.03 13.49 12.17
N ASN A 216 3.82 12.69 12.89
CA ASN A 216 4.59 13.12 14.05
C ASN A 216 5.93 13.80 13.69
N GLY A 217 6.23 13.96 12.40
CA GLY A 217 7.47 14.52 11.88
C GLY A 217 8.57 13.48 11.64
N ASP A 218 8.37 12.23 12.07
CA ASP A 218 9.33 11.16 11.84
C ASP A 218 9.40 10.79 10.36
N ILE A 219 10.53 10.24 9.96
CA ILE A 219 10.81 9.90 8.57
C ILE A 219 11.40 8.50 8.53
N ASP A 220 10.74 7.57 7.84
CA ASP A 220 11.30 6.25 7.55
C ASP A 220 11.83 6.22 6.11
N ILE A 221 13.01 5.67 5.96
CA ILE A 221 13.68 5.45 4.68
C ILE A 221 13.83 3.94 4.51
N LEU A 222 13.10 3.39 3.54
CA LEU A 222 13.07 1.97 3.24
C LEU A 222 13.85 1.74 1.95
N GLY A 223 15.11 1.37 2.10
CA GLY A 223 16.04 1.13 1.01
C GLY A 223 15.79 -0.19 0.31
N ASP A 224 15.50 -0.14 -0.99
CA ASP A 224 15.27 -1.31 -1.84
C ASP A 224 16.45 -1.60 -2.79
N LYS A 225 17.44 -0.70 -2.87
CA LYS A 225 18.69 -0.90 -3.60
C LYS A 225 19.90 -0.35 -2.83
N TRP A 226 20.91 -1.20 -2.66
CA TRP A 226 22.26 -0.85 -2.20
C TRP A 226 23.25 -1.86 -2.78
N PHE A 227 23.93 -1.51 -3.87
CA PHE A 227 24.85 -2.42 -4.55
C PHE A 227 26.31 -2.08 -4.21
N GLU A 228 26.90 -2.82 -3.27
CA GLU A 228 28.26 -2.61 -2.78
C GLU A 228 29.00 -3.95 -2.77
N ASN A 229 30.25 -3.97 -3.24
CA ASN A 229 31.11 -5.17 -3.26
C ASN A 229 30.49 -6.42 -3.93
N GLY A 230 29.59 -6.24 -4.90
CA GLY A 230 28.97 -7.34 -5.66
C GLY A 230 27.70 -7.92 -5.03
N TYR A 231 27.18 -7.35 -3.94
CA TYR A 231 25.97 -7.78 -3.28
C TYR A 231 24.93 -6.66 -3.22
N ASN A 232 23.65 -7.02 -3.32
CA ASN A 232 22.53 -6.12 -3.03
C ASN A 232 22.09 -6.31 -1.59
N ALA A 233 22.12 -5.24 -0.81
CA ALA A 233 21.61 -5.22 0.55
C ALA A 233 20.30 -4.40 0.63
N LEU A 234 19.34 -4.91 1.41
CA LEU A 234 18.23 -4.10 1.90
C LEU A 234 18.71 -3.28 3.09
N TRP A 235 18.25 -2.05 3.21
CA TRP A 235 18.60 -1.19 4.33
C TRP A 235 17.40 -0.38 4.78
N THR A 236 17.35 -0.06 6.07
CA THR A 236 16.30 0.81 6.63
C THR A 236 16.95 1.82 7.54
N ALA A 237 16.40 3.03 7.56
CA ALA A 237 16.88 4.09 8.43
C ALA A 237 15.74 5.04 8.79
N SER A 238 15.73 5.52 10.03
CA SER A 238 14.67 6.40 10.54
C SER A 238 15.25 7.68 11.12
N VAL A 239 14.57 8.80 10.88
CA VAL A 239 14.85 10.10 11.49
C VAL A 239 13.71 10.43 12.44
N CYS A 240 14.00 10.45 13.74
CA CYS A 240 13.02 10.83 14.75
C CYS A 240 13.18 12.31 15.10
N VAL A 241 12.08 13.06 15.14
CA VAL A 241 12.13 14.45 15.61
C VAL A 241 12.20 14.42 17.13
N SER A 242 13.31 14.90 17.70
CA SER A 242 13.47 15.03 19.15
C SER A 242 12.36 15.94 19.71
N ARG A 243 11.68 15.47 20.75
CA ARG A 243 10.74 16.26 21.55
C ARG A 243 11.44 16.78 22.80
#